data_AF-A0A8B2YZB1-F1
#
_entry.id   AF-A0A8B2YZB1-F1
#
_cell.length_a   1.000
_cell.length_b   1.000
_cell.length_c   1.000
_cell.angle_alpha   90.00
_cell.angle_beta   90.00
_cell.angle_gamma   90.00
#
_symmetry.space_group_name_H-M   'P 1'
#
loop_
_entity.id
_entity.type
_entity.pdbx_description
1 polymer ?
#
loop_
_entity_poly.entity_id
_entity_poly.type
_entity_poly.pdbx_seq_one_letter_code
_entity_poly.pdbx_strand_id
1 'polypeptide(L)'
;MTMSSAFYRERKRSFTSKKQRLSRNFDRLKELTVAKSGMKGGKFLNIGKQLKDARIESGYTQEQVAEQLDVSRQTISSWENGRTFPDIVSVVSLSDIYDVSLDALIKGDEKMLEHLEESTNIVKSNKKLLFAIIANILTAIAMIGLSVIIPSNEYVLAGVFCVMVIAASFLMHQIVKRI
;
A
#
# COMPACT_ATOMS: atom_id res chain seq x y z
N MET A 1 -67.67 25.40 16.23
CA MET A 1 -66.51 24.49 16.03
C MET A 1 -66.10 24.57 14.56
N THR A 2 -65.15 25.43 14.20
CA THR A 2 -64.96 25.92 12.82
C THR A 2 -64.14 24.95 11.94
N MET A 3 -64.50 24.85 10.65
CA MET A 3 -63.85 24.04 9.60
C MET A 3 -62.31 24.21 9.57
N SER A 4 -61.79 25.38 9.94
CA SER A 4 -60.36 25.67 10.03
C SER A 4 -59.60 24.76 11.01
N SER A 5 -60.20 24.45 12.18
CA SER A 5 -59.57 23.58 13.19
C SER A 5 -59.58 22.09 12.80
N ALA A 6 -60.53 21.67 11.96
CA ALA A 6 -60.63 20.31 11.44
C ALA A 6 -59.63 20.12 10.29
N PHE A 7 -59.59 21.05 9.35
CA PHE A 7 -58.63 21.07 8.24
C PHE A 7 -57.17 21.13 8.72
N TYR A 8 -56.88 21.95 9.74
CA TYR A 8 -55.55 22.00 10.34
C TYR A 8 -55.15 20.68 11.02
N ARG A 9 -56.10 20.03 11.73
CA ARG A 9 -55.85 18.72 12.35
C ARG A 9 -55.61 17.62 11.31
N GLU A 10 -56.36 17.63 10.21
CA GLU A 10 -56.23 16.65 9.13
C GLU A 10 -54.92 16.84 8.36
N ARG A 11 -54.55 18.10 8.07
CA ARG A 11 -53.25 18.44 7.48
C ARG A 11 -52.10 18.05 8.41
N LYS A 12 -52.19 18.33 9.72
CA LYS A 12 -51.17 17.91 10.71
C LYS A 12 -51.06 16.38 10.79
N ARG A 13 -52.18 15.64 10.81
CA ARG A 13 -52.19 14.17 10.74
C ARG A 13 -51.56 13.64 9.45
N SER A 14 -51.83 14.27 8.31
CA SER A 14 -51.23 13.94 7.02
C SER A 14 -49.72 14.17 7.02
N PHE A 15 -49.25 15.29 7.57
CA PHE A 15 -47.81 15.57 7.72
C PHE A 15 -47.13 14.59 8.69
N THR A 16 -47.72 14.28 9.84
CA THR A 16 -47.16 13.32 10.80
C THR A 16 -47.09 11.91 10.19
N SER A 17 -48.14 11.50 9.47
CA SER A 17 -48.18 10.22 8.74
C SER A 17 -47.09 10.15 7.67
N LYS A 18 -46.89 11.23 6.90
CA LYS A 18 -45.83 11.31 5.87
C LYS A 18 -44.43 11.30 6.48
N LYS A 19 -44.21 12.03 7.58
CA LYS A 19 -42.93 12.06 8.33
C LYS A 19 -42.60 10.68 8.91
N GLN A 20 -43.60 9.98 9.44
CA GLN A 20 -43.41 8.64 10.00
C GLN A 20 -43.16 7.58 8.92
N ARG A 21 -43.79 7.72 7.75
CA ARG A 21 -43.47 6.91 6.57
C ARG A 21 -42.04 7.17 6.07
N LEU A 22 -41.59 8.43 6.04
CA LEU A 22 -40.23 8.80 5.66
C LEU A 22 -39.19 8.26 6.65
N SER A 23 -39.42 8.39 7.95
CA SER A 23 -38.54 7.80 8.99
C SER A 23 -38.43 6.30 8.81
N ARG A 24 -39.56 5.58 8.71
CA ARG A 24 -39.53 4.12 8.48
C ARG A 24 -38.84 3.73 7.18
N ASN A 25 -38.96 4.53 6.12
CA ASN A 25 -38.25 4.29 4.87
C ASN A 25 -36.75 4.54 5.02
N PHE A 26 -36.35 5.57 5.76
CA PHE A 26 -34.95 5.85 6.07
C PHE A 26 -34.32 4.78 6.97
N ASP A 27 -35.06 4.30 7.97
CA ASP A 27 -34.65 3.19 8.84
C ASP A 27 -34.52 1.89 8.03
N ARG A 28 -35.47 1.62 7.11
CA ARG A 28 -35.33 0.52 6.14
C ARG A 28 -34.16 0.70 5.19
N LEU A 29 -33.85 1.92 4.75
CA LEU A 29 -32.69 2.18 3.90
C LEU A 29 -31.38 1.96 4.67
N LYS A 30 -31.33 2.32 5.96
CA LYS A 30 -30.22 1.99 6.86
C LYS A 30 -30.11 0.49 7.06
N GLU A 31 -31.21 -0.21 7.33
CA GLU A 31 -31.24 -1.67 7.45
C GLU A 31 -30.87 -2.37 6.14
N LEU A 32 -31.30 -1.87 4.98
CA LEU A 32 -30.89 -2.40 3.67
C LEU A 32 -29.42 -2.11 3.37
N THR A 33 -28.87 -1.00 3.87
CA THR A 33 -27.44 -0.69 3.78
C THR A 33 -26.63 -1.59 4.70
N VAL A 34 -27.09 -1.80 5.95
CA VAL A 34 -26.46 -2.68 6.94
C VAL A 34 -26.59 -4.16 6.54
N ALA A 35 -27.73 -4.59 6.01
CA ALA A 35 -27.97 -5.95 5.52
C ALA A 35 -27.23 -6.24 4.21
N LYS A 36 -27.07 -5.26 3.30
CA LYS A 36 -26.12 -5.36 2.18
C LYS A 36 -24.67 -5.38 2.66
N SER A 37 -24.35 -4.73 3.78
CA SER A 37 -23.02 -4.75 4.40
C SER A 37 -22.70 -6.07 5.11
N GLY A 38 -23.72 -6.80 5.58
CA GLY A 38 -23.59 -8.08 6.31
C GLY A 38 -23.46 -9.33 5.43
N MET A 39 -23.46 -9.20 4.10
CA MET A 39 -23.27 -10.29 3.14
C MET A 39 -22.04 -10.09 2.24
N LYS A 40 -20.98 -9.47 2.77
CA LYS A 40 -19.65 -9.46 2.15
C LYS A 40 -18.58 -9.61 3.23
N GLY A 41 -18.06 -10.83 3.37
CA GLY A 41 -16.66 -10.97 3.77
C GLY A 41 -15.83 -10.14 2.78
N GLY A 42 -14.99 -9.25 3.31
CA GLY A 42 -14.16 -8.35 2.51
C GLY A 42 -14.99 -7.41 1.63
N LYS A 43 -15.29 -6.20 2.14
CA LYS A 43 -15.51 -5.07 1.23
C LYS A 43 -14.17 -4.89 0.50
N PHE A 44 -14.01 -5.48 -0.68
CA PHE A 44 -13.02 -5.06 -1.66
C PHE A 44 -13.33 -3.60 -1.97
N LEU A 45 -12.81 -2.69 -1.14
CA LEU A 45 -12.71 -1.30 -1.53
C LEU A 45 -11.65 -1.29 -2.62
N ASN A 46 -12.08 -0.96 -3.82
CA ASN A 46 -11.15 -0.59 -4.86
C ASN A 46 -10.36 0.61 -4.34
N ILE A 47 -9.05 0.45 -4.14
CA ILE A 47 -8.19 1.53 -3.63
C ILE A 47 -8.39 2.83 -4.40
N GLY A 48 -8.57 2.76 -5.72
CA GLY A 48 -8.81 3.95 -6.54
C GLY A 48 -10.03 4.74 -6.09
N LYS A 49 -11.10 4.05 -5.69
CA LYS A 49 -12.26 4.68 -5.09
C LYS A 49 -11.95 5.31 -3.72
N GLN A 50 -11.18 4.63 -2.87
CA GLN A 50 -10.75 5.21 -1.58
C GLN A 50 -9.91 6.47 -1.77
N LEU A 51 -8.94 6.45 -2.68
CA LEU A 51 -8.11 7.60 -3.03
C LEU A 51 -8.97 8.78 -3.51
N LYS A 52 -9.96 8.49 -4.36
CA LYS A 52 -10.87 9.51 -4.90
C LYS A 52 -11.78 10.09 -3.81
N ASP A 53 -12.36 9.23 -2.98
CA ASP A 53 -13.25 9.63 -1.91
C ASP A 53 -12.47 10.49 -0.88
N ALA A 54 -11.29 10.04 -0.45
CA ALA A 54 -10.39 10.80 0.42
C ALA A 54 -10.00 12.16 -0.19
N ARG A 55 -9.61 12.19 -1.47
CA ARG A 55 -9.29 13.46 -2.15
C ARG A 55 -10.44 14.46 -2.11
N ILE A 56 -11.67 13.99 -2.37
CA ILE A 56 -12.86 14.83 -2.39
C ILE A 56 -13.19 15.32 -0.97
N GLU A 57 -13.08 14.46 0.03
CA GLU A 57 -13.30 14.80 1.45
C GLU A 57 -12.29 15.83 1.96
N SER A 58 -11.03 15.74 1.52
CA SER A 58 -9.97 16.72 1.83
C SER A 58 -10.02 17.98 0.95
N GLY A 59 -10.97 18.07 0.00
CA GLY A 59 -11.22 19.28 -0.79
C GLY A 59 -10.23 19.56 -1.93
N TYR A 60 -9.43 18.57 -2.34
CA TYR A 60 -8.43 18.74 -3.41
C TYR A 60 -8.96 18.34 -4.79
N THR A 61 -8.45 19.00 -5.84
CA THR A 61 -8.60 18.57 -7.24
C THR A 61 -7.50 17.57 -7.63
N GLN A 62 -7.71 16.81 -8.70
CA GLN A 62 -6.68 15.89 -9.22
C GLN A 62 -5.40 16.64 -9.62
N GLU A 63 -5.52 17.82 -10.23
CA GLU A 63 -4.40 18.72 -10.53
C GLU A 63 -3.60 19.11 -9.29
N GLN A 64 -4.26 19.52 -8.21
CA GLN A 64 -3.59 19.97 -6.98
C GLN A 64 -2.81 18.84 -6.29
N VAL A 65 -3.35 17.62 -6.30
CA VAL A 65 -2.65 16.45 -5.74
C VAL A 65 -1.48 16.05 -6.64
N ALA A 66 -1.67 16.11 -7.96
CA ALA A 66 -0.62 15.82 -8.93
C ALA A 66 0.58 16.76 -8.78
N GLU A 67 0.32 18.06 -8.60
CA GLU A 67 1.35 19.07 -8.35
C GLU A 67 2.11 18.83 -7.04
N GLN A 68 1.41 18.48 -5.96
CA GLN A 68 2.03 18.19 -4.66
C GLN A 68 2.90 16.91 -4.67
N LEU A 69 2.56 15.94 -5.52
CA LEU A 69 3.28 14.67 -5.65
C LEU A 69 4.31 14.66 -6.78
N ASP A 70 4.45 15.76 -7.53
CA ASP A 70 5.30 15.84 -8.73
C ASP A 70 5.00 14.73 -9.76
N VAL A 71 3.72 14.48 -10.01
CA VAL A 71 3.25 13.50 -11.00
C VAL A 71 2.28 14.15 -11.99
N SER A 72 2.00 13.45 -13.09
CA SER A 72 0.96 13.92 -14.02
C SER A 72 -0.44 13.76 -13.42
N ARG A 73 -1.37 14.65 -13.77
CA ARG A 73 -2.78 14.51 -13.39
C ARG A 73 -3.41 13.21 -13.94
N GLN A 74 -2.93 12.74 -15.09
CA GLN A 74 -3.31 11.44 -15.67
C GLN A 74 -2.92 10.29 -14.74
N THR A 75 -1.78 10.40 -14.04
CA THR A 75 -1.33 9.42 -13.03
C THR A 75 -2.34 9.34 -11.89
N ILE A 76 -2.74 10.48 -11.30
CA ILE A 76 -3.77 10.53 -10.24
C ILE A 76 -5.09 9.92 -10.75
N SER A 77 -5.53 10.30 -11.95
CA SER A 77 -6.72 9.73 -12.58
C SER A 77 -6.60 8.22 -12.79
N SER A 78 -5.42 7.73 -13.17
CA SER A 78 -5.16 6.30 -13.35
C SER A 78 -5.30 5.52 -12.05
N TRP A 79 -4.72 6.04 -10.96
CA TRP A 79 -4.83 5.47 -9.62
C TRP A 79 -6.29 5.46 -9.14
N GLU A 80 -7.01 6.57 -9.26
CA GLU A 80 -8.40 6.69 -8.83
C GLU A 80 -9.38 5.78 -9.60
N ASN A 81 -9.01 5.41 -10.84
CA ASN A 81 -9.79 4.48 -11.65
C ASN A 81 -9.27 3.02 -11.57
N GLY A 82 -8.27 2.75 -10.72
CA GLY A 82 -7.68 1.42 -10.54
C GLY A 82 -6.97 0.84 -11.77
N ARG A 83 -6.51 1.71 -12.70
CA ARG A 83 -5.75 1.29 -13.89
C ARG A 83 -4.28 0.97 -13.55
N THR A 84 -3.72 1.71 -12.60
CA THR A 84 -2.37 1.53 -12.05
C THR A 84 -2.43 1.71 -10.54
N PHE A 85 -1.38 1.30 -9.83
CA PHE A 85 -1.25 1.51 -8.39
C PHE A 85 -0.17 2.57 -8.09
N PRO A 86 -0.34 3.38 -7.02
CA PRO A 86 0.73 4.22 -6.49
C PRO A 86 1.80 3.36 -5.80
N ASP A 87 3.04 3.81 -5.82
CA ASP A 87 4.13 3.19 -5.06
C ASP A 87 4.06 3.55 -3.56
N ILE A 88 4.86 2.89 -2.73
CA ILE A 88 4.82 3.09 -1.27
C ILE A 88 5.05 4.54 -0.85
N VAL A 89 5.92 5.28 -1.55
CA VAL A 89 6.23 6.68 -1.23
C VAL A 89 5.01 7.55 -1.54
N SER A 90 4.41 7.35 -2.70
CA SER A 90 3.21 8.05 -3.13
C SER A 90 2.04 7.77 -2.20
N VAL A 91 1.88 6.53 -1.73
CA VAL A 91 0.80 6.16 -0.78
C VAL A 91 0.98 6.85 0.56
N VAL A 92 2.21 6.92 1.08
CA VAL A 92 2.51 7.66 2.32
C VAL A 92 2.20 9.14 2.14
N SER A 93 2.70 9.76 1.06
CA SER A 93 2.41 11.17 0.77
C SER A 93 0.92 11.45 0.58
N LEU A 94 0.17 10.55 -0.06
CA LEU A 94 -1.29 10.65 -0.18
C LEU A 94 -1.98 10.58 1.18
N SER A 95 -1.48 9.74 2.10
CA SER A 95 -2.00 9.67 3.47
C SER A 95 -1.80 10.99 4.23
N ASP A 96 -0.66 11.65 4.02
CA ASP A 96 -0.37 12.96 4.60
C ASP A 96 -1.21 14.08 3.96
N ILE A 97 -1.32 14.11 2.62
CA ILE A 97 -2.10 15.12 1.89
C ILE A 97 -3.58 15.06 2.28
N TYR A 98 -4.12 13.85 2.45
CA TYR A 98 -5.54 13.66 2.75
C TYR A 98 -5.86 13.66 4.26
N ASP A 99 -4.85 13.70 5.13
CA ASP A 99 -4.99 13.57 6.59
C ASP A 99 -5.76 12.30 7.00
N VAL A 100 -5.41 11.18 6.36
CA VAL A 100 -5.99 9.85 6.64
C VAL A 100 -4.90 8.86 7.00
N SER A 101 -5.20 7.93 7.91
CA SER A 101 -4.20 6.90 8.25
C SER A 101 -3.89 6.01 7.05
N LEU A 102 -2.63 5.62 6.93
CA LEU A 102 -2.17 4.70 5.88
C LEU A 102 -3.02 3.42 5.84
N ASP A 103 -3.32 2.84 7.01
CA ASP A 103 -4.25 1.72 7.15
C ASP A 103 -5.64 2.02 6.56
N ALA A 104 -6.23 3.18 6.86
CA ALA A 104 -7.54 3.52 6.29
C ALA A 104 -7.51 3.66 4.76
N LEU A 105 -6.36 4.08 4.21
CA LEU A 105 -6.16 4.22 2.78
C LEU A 105 -5.99 2.86 2.09
N ILE A 106 -5.20 1.94 2.64
CA ILE A 106 -4.80 0.68 1.97
C ILE A 106 -5.59 -0.57 2.38
N LYS A 107 -6.35 -0.51 3.48
CA LYS A 107 -6.98 -1.71 4.07
C LYS A 107 -8.17 -2.17 3.24
N GLY A 108 -8.11 -3.42 2.81
CA GLY A 108 -9.18 -4.10 2.06
C GLY A 108 -8.90 -4.38 0.59
N ASP A 109 -7.74 -3.96 0.06
CA ASP A 109 -7.30 -4.26 -1.31
C ASP A 109 -6.03 -5.15 -1.30
N GLU A 110 -6.24 -6.47 -1.36
CA GLU A 110 -5.15 -7.47 -1.36
C GLU A 110 -4.15 -7.26 -2.51
N LYS A 111 -4.60 -6.76 -3.66
CA LYS A 111 -3.71 -6.52 -4.83
C LYS A 111 -2.77 -5.35 -4.61
N MET A 112 -3.23 -4.32 -3.91
CA MET A 112 -2.37 -3.20 -3.55
C MET A 112 -1.33 -3.63 -2.51
N LEU A 113 -1.74 -4.40 -1.50
CA LEU A 113 -0.80 -4.94 -0.51
C LEU A 113 0.27 -5.81 -1.16
N GLU A 114 -0.12 -6.69 -2.09
CA GLU A 114 0.82 -7.51 -2.86
C GLU A 114 1.80 -6.64 -3.67
N HIS A 115 1.32 -5.58 -4.32
CA HIS A 115 2.17 -4.63 -5.08
C HIS A 115 3.17 -3.87 -4.18
N LEU A 116 2.73 -3.45 -2.98
CA LEU A 116 3.58 -2.80 -2.00
C LEU A 116 4.61 -3.77 -1.38
N GLU A 117 4.24 -5.03 -1.16
CA GLU A 117 5.14 -6.07 -0.70
C GLU A 117 6.19 -6.44 -1.75
N GLU A 118 5.79 -6.54 -3.03
CA GLU A 118 6.70 -6.80 -4.15
C GLU A 118 7.78 -5.71 -4.25
N SER A 119 7.36 -4.43 -4.26
CA SER A 119 8.28 -3.29 -4.31
C SER A 119 9.23 -3.23 -3.09
N THR A 120 8.77 -3.66 -1.91
CA THR A 120 9.62 -3.75 -0.70
C THR A 120 10.59 -4.94 -0.74
N ASN A 121 10.19 -6.07 -1.32
CA ASN A 121 11.01 -7.28 -1.41
C ASN A 121 12.27 -7.10 -2.28
N ILE A 122 12.20 -6.25 -3.30
CA ILE A 122 13.35 -5.89 -4.14
C ILE A 122 14.45 -5.22 -3.28
N VAL A 123 14.06 -4.28 -2.40
CA VAL A 123 14.99 -3.56 -1.52
C VAL A 123 15.58 -4.48 -0.44
N LYS A 124 14.76 -5.33 0.19
CA LYS A 124 15.22 -6.30 1.19
C LYS A 124 16.24 -7.28 0.60
N SER A 125 15.97 -7.75 -0.62
CA SER A 125 16.86 -8.64 -1.34
C SER A 125 18.16 -7.93 -1.77
N ASN A 126 18.12 -6.64 -2.10
CA ASN A 126 19.32 -5.84 -2.41
C ASN A 126 20.24 -5.68 -1.20
N LYS A 127 19.68 -5.40 -0.02
CA LYS A 127 20.47 -5.32 1.23
C LYS A 127 21.17 -6.65 1.55
N LYS A 128 20.48 -7.79 1.37
CA LYS A 128 21.07 -9.11 1.57
C LYS A 128 22.26 -9.38 0.65
N LEU A 129 22.16 -8.95 -0.61
CA LEU A 129 23.23 -9.11 -1.61
C LEU A 129 24.45 -8.22 -1.29
N LEU A 130 24.21 -6.96 -0.89
CA LEU A 130 25.28 -6.06 -0.44
C LEU A 130 26.03 -6.62 0.77
N PHE A 131 25.31 -7.16 1.76
CA PHE A 131 25.92 -7.81 2.92
C PHE A 131 26.79 -9.02 2.52
N ALA A 132 26.32 -9.85 1.59
CA ALA A 132 27.08 -11.01 1.10
C ALA A 132 28.39 -10.61 0.38
N ILE A 133 28.36 -9.52 -0.41
CA ILE A 133 29.56 -8.99 -1.07
C ILE A 133 30.57 -8.47 -0.02
N ILE A 134 30.11 -7.67 0.95
CA ILE A 134 30.96 -7.14 2.03
C ILE A 134 31.60 -8.28 2.84
N ALA A 135 30.81 -9.29 3.21
CA ALA A 135 31.31 -10.45 3.94
C ALA A 135 32.38 -11.23 3.15
N ASN A 136 32.22 -11.37 1.84
CA ASN A 136 33.21 -12.02 0.98
C ASN A 136 34.52 -11.21 0.91
N ILE A 137 34.44 -9.88 0.72
CA ILE A 137 35.61 -8.99 0.74
C ILE A 137 36.35 -9.07 2.08
N LEU A 138 35.62 -9.06 3.20
CA LEU A 138 36.23 -9.20 4.54
C LEU A 138 36.91 -10.55 4.71
N THR A 139 36.28 -11.64 4.24
CA THR A 139 36.86 -12.99 4.26
C THR A 139 38.13 -13.06 3.43
N ALA A 140 38.15 -12.43 2.25
CA ALA A 140 39.32 -12.35 1.38
C ALA A 140 40.49 -11.63 2.06
N ILE A 141 40.22 -10.48 2.68
CA ILE A 141 41.23 -9.70 3.40
C ILE A 141 41.80 -10.50 4.57
N ALA A 142 40.94 -11.18 5.35
CA ALA A 142 41.38 -12.03 6.46
C ALA A 142 42.26 -13.19 5.99
N MET A 143 41.92 -13.83 4.86
CA MET A 143 42.70 -14.92 4.27
C MET A 143 44.07 -14.45 3.75
N ILE A 144 44.14 -13.27 3.14
CA ILE A 144 45.40 -12.65 2.71
C ILE A 144 46.25 -12.27 3.94
N GLY A 145 45.64 -11.73 4.99
CA GLY A 145 46.35 -11.44 6.25
C GLY A 145 46.93 -12.69 6.89
N LEU A 146 46.17 -13.80 6.89
CA LEU A 146 46.62 -15.08 7.43
C LEU A 146 47.79 -15.68 6.62
N SER A 147 47.78 -15.55 5.30
CA SER A 147 48.87 -16.06 4.45
C SER A 147 50.19 -15.32 4.67
N VAL A 148 50.15 -14.04 5.04
CA VAL A 148 51.34 -13.26 5.41
C VAL A 148 51.95 -13.71 6.75
N ILE A 149 51.12 -14.17 7.69
CA ILE A 149 51.56 -14.62 9.03
C ILE A 149 52.20 -16.01 8.99
N ILE A 150 51.76 -16.89 8.07
CA ILE A 150 52.26 -18.27 7.94
C ILE A 150 52.88 -18.48 6.55
N PRO A 151 54.01 -17.82 6.22
CA PRO A 151 54.60 -17.87 4.88
C PRO A 151 55.32 -19.19 4.56
N SER A 152 55.56 -20.05 5.55
CA SER A 152 56.40 -21.25 5.41
C SER A 152 55.71 -22.46 4.76
N ASN A 153 54.43 -22.37 4.43
CA ASN A 153 53.66 -23.48 3.85
C ASN A 153 53.01 -23.07 2.51
N GLU A 154 53.60 -23.53 1.41
CA GLU A 154 53.11 -23.29 0.04
C GLU A 154 51.66 -23.75 -0.18
N TYR A 155 51.20 -24.76 0.55
CA TYR A 155 49.83 -25.27 0.45
C TYR A 155 48.80 -24.31 1.06
N VAL A 156 49.19 -23.43 1.98
CA VAL A 156 48.29 -22.43 2.58
C VAL A 156 47.86 -21.39 1.55
N LEU A 157 48.80 -20.92 0.72
CA LEU A 157 48.51 -19.95 -0.34
C LEU A 157 47.59 -20.54 -1.42
N ALA A 158 47.87 -21.77 -1.85
CA ALA A 158 47.03 -22.51 -2.79
C ALA A 158 45.62 -22.75 -2.22
N GLY A 159 45.50 -23.11 -0.94
CA GLY A 159 44.23 -23.28 -0.25
C GLY A 159 43.41 -21.98 -0.19
N VAL A 160 44.04 -20.86 0.14
CA VAL A 160 43.40 -19.53 0.14
C VAL A 160 42.84 -19.18 -1.23
N PHE A 161 43.61 -19.41 -2.30
CA PHE A 161 43.17 -19.14 -3.67
C PHE A 161 41.96 -20.00 -4.06
N CYS A 162 41.97 -21.29 -3.72
CA CYS A 162 40.83 -22.18 -3.99
C CYS A 162 39.55 -21.72 -3.26
N VAL A 163 39.65 -21.34 -1.98
CA VAL A 163 38.50 -20.84 -1.21
C VAL A 163 37.96 -19.54 -1.79
N MET A 164 38.84 -18.64 -2.23
CA MET A 164 38.47 -17.39 -2.90
C MET A 164 37.69 -17.63 -4.19
N VAL A 165 38.15 -18.56 -5.04
CA VAL A 165 37.48 -18.92 -6.29
C VAL A 165 36.11 -19.51 -6.02
N ILE A 166 35.99 -20.46 -5.08
CA ILE A 166 34.70 -21.09 -4.73
C ILE A 166 33.71 -20.04 -4.19
N ALA A 167 34.16 -19.16 -3.31
CA ALA A 167 33.32 -18.11 -2.74
C ALA A 167 32.87 -17.09 -3.79
N ALA A 168 33.76 -16.72 -4.72
CA ALA A 168 33.42 -15.84 -5.85
C ALA A 168 32.42 -16.49 -6.82
N SER A 169 32.61 -17.77 -7.16
CA SER A 169 31.66 -18.52 -7.99
C SER A 169 30.28 -18.63 -7.34
N PHE A 170 30.22 -18.81 -6.02
CA PHE A 170 28.95 -18.83 -5.27
C PHE A 170 28.24 -17.47 -5.30
N LEU A 171 28.96 -16.36 -5.14
CA LEU A 171 28.39 -15.01 -5.29
C LEU A 171 27.86 -14.77 -6.71
N MET A 172 28.63 -15.14 -7.73
CA MET A 172 28.22 -15.03 -9.13
C MET A 172 26.93 -15.80 -9.40
N HIS A 173 26.81 -17.02 -8.86
CA HIS A 173 25.57 -17.80 -8.96
C HIS A 173 24.37 -17.09 -8.30
N GLN A 174 24.56 -16.47 -7.13
CA GLN A 174 23.49 -15.71 -6.47
C GLN A 174 23.06 -14.48 -7.26
N ILE A 175 23.98 -13.80 -7.94
CA ILE A 175 23.67 -12.65 -8.79
C ILE A 175 22.88 -13.10 -10.02
N VAL A 176 23.35 -14.14 -10.72
CA VAL A 176 22.69 -14.65 -11.94
C VAL A 176 21.30 -15.20 -11.66
N LYS A 177 21.08 -15.89 -10.52
CA LYS A 177 19.74 -16.38 -10.13
C LYS A 177 18.75 -15.25 -9.84
N ARG A 178 19.24 -14.03 -9.65
CA ARG A 178 18.46 -12.88 -9.19
C ARG A 178 18.16 -11.86 -10.29
N ILE A 179 18.91 -11.91 -11.39
CA ILE A 179 18.62 -11.20 -12.66
C ILE A 179 17.56 -11.98 -13.42
#